data_AF-A0A7R9PP70-F1
#
_entry.id   AF-A0A7R9PP70-F1
#
_cell.length_a   1.000
_cell.length_b   1.000
_cell.length_c   1.000
_cell.angle_alpha   90.00
_cell.angle_beta   90.00
_cell.angle_gamma   90.00
#
_symmetry.space_group_name_H-M   'P 1'
#
loop_
_entity.id
_entity.type
_entity.pdbx_description
1 polymer ?
#
loop_
_entity_poly.entity_id
_entity_poly.type
_entity_poly.pdbx_seq_one_letter_code
_entity_poly.pdbx_strand_id
1 'polypeptide(L)'
;MEFLGWYTTGDQPNDEDLNIHRQICQINESPILLKLNPQAKHSDLPVTMYESVIDLVEGEATMLFVELHYTLATEEAERIGVDHVARMSSNEAGESSLVAEHLTAQHSAIKMLHSRVRLVLQYVRAVQAGELPRSHEILREAYSLSHRLPVMVTDRFRQDFYNQCNDVGLMTYLGTITKGCNDINQFVNKFNILYDRQGMGRRMRGLFF
;
A
#
# COMPACT_ATOMS: atom_id res chain seq x y z
N MET A 1 -16.86 -15.95 13.52
CA MET A 1 -16.83 -15.73 12.06
C MET A 1 -18.18 -16.14 11.51
N GLU A 2 -18.78 -15.30 10.70
CA GLU A 2 -20.05 -15.55 10.02
C GLU A 2 -19.79 -16.04 8.59
N PHE A 3 -20.67 -16.90 8.06
CA PHE A 3 -20.55 -17.41 6.70
C PHE A 3 -21.06 -16.37 5.69
N LEU A 4 -20.14 -15.61 5.10
CA LEU A 4 -20.46 -14.54 4.13
C LEU A 4 -20.73 -15.06 2.72
N GLY A 5 -20.13 -16.20 2.34
CA GLY A 5 -20.18 -16.67 0.97
C GLY A 5 -19.11 -17.72 0.69
N TRP A 6 -18.72 -17.84 -0.58
CA TRP A 6 -17.83 -18.89 -1.05
C TRP A 6 -16.89 -18.38 -2.14
N TYR A 7 -15.82 -19.13 -2.39
CA TYR A 7 -14.82 -18.79 -3.40
C TYR A 7 -14.55 -19.97 -4.33
N THR A 8 -14.12 -19.66 -5.55
CA THR A 8 -13.65 -20.65 -6.52
C THR A 8 -12.64 -20.02 -7.47
N THR A 9 -11.95 -20.86 -8.25
CA THR A 9 -10.98 -20.40 -9.23
C THR A 9 -11.58 -20.30 -10.63
N GLY A 10 -11.23 -19.26 -11.37
CA GLY A 10 -11.64 -19.06 -12.75
C GLY A 10 -11.77 -17.60 -13.11
N ASP A 11 -12.22 -17.34 -14.33
CA ASP A 11 -12.47 -15.98 -14.83
C ASP A 11 -13.89 -15.53 -14.45
N GLN A 12 -14.81 -15.57 -15.41
CA GLN A 12 -16.19 -15.14 -15.19
C GLN A 12 -17.04 -16.24 -14.54
N PRO A 13 -18.11 -15.85 -13.81
CA PRO A 13 -19.11 -16.79 -13.32
C PRO A 13 -19.73 -17.59 -14.47
N ASN A 14 -19.91 -18.89 -14.26
CA ASN A 14 -20.54 -19.79 -15.22
C ASN A 14 -21.80 -20.45 -14.63
N ASP A 15 -22.49 -21.27 -15.43
CA ASP A 15 -23.72 -21.94 -14.99
C ASP A 15 -23.49 -22.94 -13.85
N GLU A 16 -22.28 -23.53 -13.76
CA GLU A 16 -21.91 -24.40 -12.64
C GLU A 16 -21.83 -23.61 -11.34
N ASP A 17 -21.24 -22.40 -11.39
CA ASP A 17 -21.17 -21.50 -10.25
C ASP A 17 -22.58 -21.11 -9.79
N LEU A 18 -23.51 -20.86 -10.73
CA LEU A 18 -24.90 -20.53 -10.40
C LEU A 18 -25.60 -21.70 -9.70
N ASN A 19 -25.34 -22.94 -10.14
CA ASN A 19 -25.89 -24.14 -9.51
C ASN A 19 -25.39 -24.34 -8.07
N ILE A 20 -24.09 -24.10 -7.83
CA ILE A 20 -23.51 -24.15 -6.49
C ILE A 20 -24.06 -22.99 -5.65
N HIS A 21 -24.14 -21.79 -6.21
CA HIS A 21 -24.64 -20.62 -5.52
C HIS A 21 -26.08 -20.80 -5.02
N ARG A 22 -26.97 -21.40 -5.83
CA ARG A 22 -28.34 -21.75 -5.40
C ARG A 22 -28.37 -22.70 -4.20
N GLN A 23 -27.43 -23.64 -4.11
CA GLN A 23 -27.33 -24.53 -2.95
C GLN A 23 -26.88 -23.74 -1.71
N ILE A 24 -25.95 -22.81 -1.89
CA ILE A 24 -25.42 -21.98 -0.81
C ILE A 24 -26.45 -20.94 -0.34
N CYS A 25 -27.35 -20.49 -1.21
CA CYS A 25 -28.50 -19.65 -0.86
C CYS A 25 -29.41 -20.29 0.20
N GLN A 26 -29.36 -21.61 0.40
CA GLN A 26 -30.10 -22.30 1.45
C GLN A 26 -29.49 -22.07 2.85
N ILE A 27 -28.23 -21.66 2.91
CA ILE A 27 -27.47 -21.42 4.16
C ILE A 27 -27.46 -19.92 4.48
N ASN A 28 -27.25 -19.08 3.46
CA ASN A 28 -27.26 -17.61 3.58
C ASN A 28 -28.09 -17.05 2.42
N GLU A 29 -29.09 -16.22 2.70
CA GLU A 29 -30.01 -15.68 1.70
C GLU A 29 -29.31 -14.78 0.64
N SER A 30 -28.17 -14.18 1.01
CA SER A 30 -27.38 -13.31 0.12
C SER A 30 -25.88 -13.64 0.25
N PRO A 31 -25.43 -14.79 -0.28
CA PRO A 31 -24.03 -15.16 -0.22
C PRO A 31 -23.24 -14.44 -1.31
N ILE A 32 -21.98 -14.10 -1.03
CA ILE A 32 -21.07 -13.51 -2.02
C ILE A 32 -20.26 -14.61 -2.72
N LEU A 33 -20.07 -14.49 -4.04
CA LEU A 33 -19.14 -15.33 -4.81
C LEU A 33 -17.84 -14.58 -5.04
N LEU A 34 -16.71 -15.18 -4.68
CA LEU A 34 -15.36 -14.68 -5.02
C LEU A 34 -14.70 -15.58 -6.07
N LYS A 35 -14.33 -15.00 -7.22
CA LYS A 35 -13.56 -15.67 -8.28
C LYS A 35 -12.11 -15.23 -8.21
N LEU A 36 -11.20 -16.19 -8.03
CA LEU A 36 -9.74 -16.00 -8.05
C LEU A 36 -9.17 -16.55 -9.36
N ASN A 37 -8.44 -15.75 -10.13
CA ASN A 37 -7.69 -16.26 -11.28
C ASN A 37 -6.19 -16.39 -10.94
N PRO A 38 -5.68 -17.60 -10.65
CA PRO A 38 -4.26 -17.80 -10.33
C PRO A 38 -3.33 -17.63 -11.54
N GLN A 39 -3.86 -17.63 -12.77
CA GLN A 39 -3.09 -17.48 -14.01
C GLN A 39 -3.09 -16.05 -14.56
N ALA A 40 -3.81 -15.15 -13.90
CA ALA A 40 -3.88 -13.75 -14.29
C ALA A 40 -2.48 -13.12 -14.37
N LYS A 41 -2.22 -12.43 -15.48
CA LYS A 41 -0.93 -11.75 -15.76
C LYS A 41 -1.01 -10.24 -15.60
N HIS A 42 -2.13 -9.70 -15.14
CA HIS A 42 -2.32 -8.26 -14.94
C HIS A 42 -1.76 -7.81 -13.59
N SER A 43 -1.47 -6.51 -13.48
CA SER A 43 -0.93 -5.88 -12.28
C SER A 43 -1.93 -5.75 -11.13
N ASP A 44 -3.22 -5.93 -11.42
CA ASP A 44 -4.30 -5.81 -10.44
C ASP A 44 -4.54 -7.16 -9.77
N LEU A 45 -4.99 -7.13 -8.50
CA LEU A 45 -5.29 -8.31 -7.72
C LEU A 45 -6.30 -9.19 -8.49
N PRO A 46 -6.01 -10.48 -8.74
CA PRO A 46 -6.83 -11.30 -9.63
C PRO A 46 -8.02 -11.91 -8.90
N VAL A 47 -8.78 -11.04 -8.24
CA VAL A 47 -9.95 -11.35 -7.46
C VAL A 47 -11.10 -10.48 -7.95
N THR A 48 -12.22 -11.10 -8.27
CA THR A 48 -13.49 -10.45 -8.60
C THR A 48 -14.59 -10.98 -7.67
N MET A 49 -15.47 -10.11 -7.20
CA MET A 49 -16.55 -10.46 -6.28
C MET A 49 -17.90 -10.24 -6.97
N TYR A 50 -18.87 -11.10 -6.68
CA TYR A 50 -20.21 -11.03 -7.26
C TYR A 50 -21.28 -11.24 -6.18
N GLU A 51 -22.37 -10.48 -6.28
CA GLU A 51 -23.63 -10.76 -5.59
C GLU A 51 -24.64 -11.37 -6.56
N SER A 52 -25.61 -12.10 -6.02
CA SER A 52 -26.76 -12.57 -6.78
C SER A 52 -27.94 -11.60 -6.68
N VAL A 53 -28.53 -11.31 -7.83
CA VAL A 53 -29.78 -10.54 -7.95
C VAL A 53 -30.80 -11.36 -8.73
N ILE A 54 -32.07 -11.23 -8.40
CA ILE A 54 -33.18 -11.84 -9.15
C ILE A 54 -33.74 -10.77 -10.07
N ASP A 55 -33.69 -11.00 -11.37
CA ASP A 55 -34.24 -10.09 -12.38
C ASP A 55 -35.16 -10.84 -13.35
N LEU A 56 -36.07 -10.14 -14.02
CA LEU A 56 -36.93 -10.73 -15.04
C LEU A 56 -36.23 -10.72 -16.39
N VAL A 57 -35.79 -11.90 -16.82
CA VAL A 57 -35.24 -12.12 -18.17
C VAL A 57 -36.29 -12.86 -18.98
N GLU A 58 -36.76 -12.24 -20.06
CA GLU A 58 -37.82 -12.80 -20.94
C GLU A 58 -39.13 -13.16 -20.21
N GLY A 59 -39.41 -12.51 -19.08
CA GLY A 59 -40.62 -12.73 -18.27
C GLY A 59 -40.49 -13.81 -17.19
N GLU A 60 -39.34 -14.49 -17.11
CA GLU A 60 -39.02 -15.49 -16.09
C GLU A 60 -38.05 -14.92 -15.04
N ALA A 61 -38.33 -15.19 -13.76
CA ALA A 61 -37.47 -14.75 -12.66
C ALA A 61 -36.15 -15.54 -12.68
N THR A 62 -35.07 -14.88 -13.07
CA THR A 62 -33.75 -15.50 -13.26
C THR A 62 -32.74 -14.87 -12.31
N MET A 63 -31.94 -15.72 -11.66
CA MET A 63 -30.84 -15.28 -10.80
C MET A 63 -29.61 -14.96 -11.65
N LEU A 64 -29.06 -13.76 -11.48
CA LEU A 64 -27.92 -13.24 -12.21
C LEU A 64 -26.82 -12.80 -11.24
N PHE A 65 -25.57 -12.84 -11.70
CA PHE A 65 -24.43 -12.30 -10.96
C PHE A 65 -24.14 -10.87 -11.37
N VAL A 66 -23.96 -10.00 -10.38
CA VAL A 66 -23.53 -8.61 -10.56
C VAL A 66 -22.20 -8.40 -9.85
N GLU A 67 -21.24 -7.80 -10.53
CA GLU A 67 -19.91 -7.55 -9.99
C GLU A 67 -19.95 -6.48 -8.89
N LEU A 68 -19.28 -6.78 -7.78
CA LEU A 68 -19.15 -5.91 -6.61
C LEU A 68 -17.76 -5.28 -6.53
N HIS A 69 -17.74 -4.01 -6.15
CA HIS A 69 -16.51 -3.31 -5.79
C HIS A 69 -16.12 -3.70 -4.36
N TYR A 70 -14.83 -4.01 -4.15
CA TYR A 70 -14.30 -4.37 -2.84
C TYR A 70 -13.02 -3.60 -2.51
N THR A 71 -12.71 -3.58 -1.22
CA THR A 71 -11.43 -3.09 -0.69
C THR A 71 -10.90 -4.10 0.30
N LEU A 72 -9.59 -4.35 0.28
CA LEU A 72 -8.96 -5.18 1.31
C LEU A 72 -8.82 -4.35 2.59
N ALA A 73 -9.46 -4.82 3.66
CA ALA A 73 -9.22 -4.31 5.00
C ALA A 73 -8.21 -5.24 5.68
N THR A 74 -7.11 -4.68 6.15
CA THR A 74 -6.08 -5.43 6.88
C THR A 74 -5.98 -4.91 8.30
N GLU A 75 -5.95 -5.81 9.29
CA GLU A 75 -5.58 -5.44 10.66
C GLU A 75 -4.07 -5.17 10.76
N GLU A 76 -3.61 -4.44 11.78
CA GLU A 76 -2.21 -4.04 11.92
C GLU A 76 -1.24 -5.23 11.95
N ALA A 77 -1.60 -6.32 12.64
CA ALA A 77 -0.80 -7.54 12.65
C ALA A 77 -0.72 -8.21 11.26
N GLU A 78 -1.82 -8.23 10.52
CA GLU A 78 -1.89 -8.75 9.16
C GLU A 78 -1.06 -7.88 8.20
N ARG A 79 -1.18 -6.55 8.30
CA ARG A 79 -0.44 -5.59 7.49
C ARG A 79 1.07 -5.81 7.62
N ILE A 80 1.57 -5.99 8.84
CA ILE A 80 2.98 -6.29 9.11
C ILE A 80 3.38 -7.63 8.50
N GLY A 81 2.55 -8.66 8.64
CA GLY A 81 2.81 -9.98 8.06
C GLY A 81 2.86 -9.96 6.53
N VAL A 82 1.89 -9.30 5.89
CA VAL A 82 1.82 -9.15 4.43
C VAL A 82 3.01 -8.34 3.91
N ASP A 83 3.37 -7.23 4.58
CA ASP A 83 4.55 -6.43 4.23
C ASP A 83 5.84 -7.26 4.29
N HIS A 84 6.00 -8.08 5.33
CA HIS A 84 7.15 -8.97 5.45
C HIS A 84 7.23 -9.97 4.29
N VAL A 85 6.13 -10.64 3.95
CA VAL A 85 6.09 -11.61 2.84
C VAL A 85 6.34 -10.93 1.48
N ALA A 86 5.81 -9.72 1.28
CA ALA A 86 6.05 -8.94 0.06
C ALA A 86 7.52 -8.55 -0.12
N ARG A 87 8.21 -8.19 0.98
CA ARG A 87 9.65 -7.87 0.97
C ARG A 87 10.53 -9.10 0.72
N MET A 88 10.18 -10.24 1.32
CA MET A 88 10.90 -11.50 1.09
C MET A 88 10.82 -11.97 -0.36
N SER A 89 9.67 -11.81 -1.00
CA SER A 89 9.44 -12.23 -2.40
C SER A 89 10.10 -11.32 -3.44
N SER A 90 10.43 -10.08 -3.07
CA SER A 90 11.07 -9.10 -3.96
C SER A 90 12.61 -9.10 -3.90
N ASN A 91 13.23 -10.07 -3.21
CA ASN A 91 14.68 -10.09 -2.95
C ASN A 91 15.20 -8.81 -2.28
N GLU A 92 14.37 -8.12 -1.48
CA GLU A 92 14.81 -7.07 -0.55
C GLU A 92 15.49 -7.67 0.70
N ALA A 93 16.22 -8.77 0.53
CA ALA A 93 17.04 -9.40 1.57
C ALA A 93 18.38 -8.67 1.80
N GLY A 94 18.64 -7.58 1.06
CA GLY A 94 19.71 -6.63 1.37
C GLY A 94 19.14 -5.51 2.22
N GLU A 95 19.87 -5.11 3.27
CA GLU A 95 19.61 -3.96 4.14
C GLU A 95 19.22 -2.70 3.33
N SER A 96 17.96 -2.58 2.94
CA SER A 96 17.45 -1.38 2.31
C SER A 96 17.35 -0.34 3.42
N SER A 97 18.05 0.78 3.25
CA SER A 97 17.92 1.88 4.20
C SER A 97 16.46 2.30 4.29
N LEU A 98 15.98 2.69 5.48
CA LEU A 98 14.67 3.32 5.66
C LEU A 98 14.42 4.45 4.63
N VAL A 99 15.48 5.14 4.20
CA VAL A 99 15.43 6.15 3.14
C VAL A 99 15.08 5.52 1.78
N ALA A 100 15.70 4.40 1.42
CA ALA A 100 15.45 3.71 0.17
C ALA A 100 14.02 3.16 0.12
N GLU A 101 13.52 2.59 1.22
CA GLU A 101 12.13 2.13 1.32
C GLU A 101 11.13 3.28 1.14
N HIS A 102 11.35 4.41 1.82
CA HIS A 102 10.48 5.58 1.70
C HIS A 102 10.46 6.15 0.28
N LEU A 103 11.63 6.22 -0.38
CA LEU A 103 11.73 6.68 -1.76
C LEU A 103 11.04 5.72 -2.74
N THR A 104 11.18 4.40 -2.55
CA THR A 104 10.50 3.40 -3.37
C THR A 104 8.99 3.48 -3.21
N ALA A 105 8.48 3.69 -1.99
CA ALA A 105 7.05 3.87 -1.73
C ALA A 105 6.50 5.14 -2.42
N GLN A 106 7.18 6.28 -2.27
CA GLN A 106 6.80 7.53 -2.96
C GLN A 106 6.84 7.36 -4.49
N HIS A 107 7.89 6.75 -5.03
CA HIS A 107 8.02 6.49 -6.45
C HIS A 107 6.88 5.62 -6.98
N SER A 108 6.52 4.56 -6.24
CA SER A 108 5.45 3.64 -6.62
C SER A 108 4.09 4.34 -6.63
N ALA A 109 3.81 5.19 -5.65
CA ALA A 109 2.60 6.03 -5.62
C ALA A 109 2.54 6.98 -6.81
N ILE A 110 3.65 7.66 -7.14
CA ILE A 110 3.73 8.56 -8.30
C ILE A 110 3.52 7.78 -9.60
N LYS A 111 4.15 6.61 -9.74
CA LYS A 111 4.02 5.73 -10.91
C LYS A 111 2.58 5.26 -11.11
N MET A 112 1.91 4.86 -10.02
CA MET A 112 0.50 4.46 -10.04
C MET A 112 -0.39 5.61 -10.49
N LEU A 113 -0.22 6.80 -9.89
CA LEU A 113 -0.98 7.98 -10.26
C LEU A 113 -0.75 8.36 -11.72
N HIS A 114 0.49 8.34 -12.19
CA HIS A 114 0.84 8.62 -13.58
C HIS A 114 0.13 7.67 -14.55
N SER A 115 0.10 6.36 -14.23
CA SER A 115 -0.63 5.37 -15.04
C SER A 115 -2.12 5.73 -15.15
N ARG A 116 -2.76 6.07 -14.02
CA ARG A 116 -4.19 6.46 -13.98
C ARG A 116 -4.46 7.76 -14.74
N VAL A 117 -3.63 8.79 -14.57
CA VAL A 117 -3.75 10.05 -15.32
C VAL A 117 -3.57 9.83 -16.83
N ARG A 118 -2.66 8.93 -17.22
CA ARG A 118 -2.45 8.56 -18.62
C ARG A 118 -3.69 7.88 -19.22
N LEU A 119 -4.37 7.01 -18.48
CA LEU A 119 -5.63 6.39 -18.90
C LEU A 119 -6.73 7.44 -19.11
N VAL A 120 -6.89 8.39 -18.20
CA VAL A 120 -7.85 9.50 -18.35
C VAL A 120 -7.53 10.32 -19.60
N LEU A 121 -6.27 10.64 -19.85
CA LEU A 121 -5.84 11.36 -21.05
C LEU A 121 -6.16 10.58 -22.33
N GLN A 122 -5.91 9.27 -22.35
CA GLN A 122 -6.23 8.40 -23.49
C GLN A 122 -7.74 8.38 -23.75
N TYR A 123 -8.57 8.26 -22.70
CA TYR A 123 -10.02 8.31 -22.82
C TYR A 123 -10.50 9.62 -23.45
N VAL A 124 -10.02 10.77 -22.95
CA VAL A 124 -10.41 12.09 -23.49
C VAL A 124 -10.01 12.23 -24.96
N ARG A 125 -8.84 11.71 -25.36
CA ARG A 125 -8.39 11.72 -26.76
C ARG A 125 -9.24 10.82 -27.66
N ALA A 126 -9.59 9.62 -27.21
CA ALA A 126 -10.43 8.69 -27.96
C ALA A 126 -11.85 9.26 -28.16
N VAL A 127 -12.40 9.91 -27.14
CA VAL A 127 -13.70 10.62 -27.25
C VAL A 127 -13.61 11.81 -28.21
N GLN A 128 -12.49 12.53 -28.24
CA GLN A 128 -12.25 13.63 -29.20
C GLN A 128 -12.15 13.13 -30.64
N ALA A 129 -11.50 11.97 -30.85
CA ALA A 129 -11.38 11.32 -32.16
C ALA A 129 -12.69 10.67 -32.65
N GLY A 130 -13.69 10.53 -31.76
CA GLY A 130 -14.96 9.87 -32.07
C GLY A 130 -14.93 8.35 -31.96
N GLU A 131 -13.87 7.78 -31.39
CA GLU A 131 -13.71 6.33 -31.20
C GLU A 131 -14.54 5.79 -30.02
N LEU A 132 -14.83 6.62 -29.03
CA LEU A 132 -15.62 6.27 -27.85
C LEU A 132 -16.82 7.20 -27.66
N PRO A 133 -17.94 6.69 -27.10
CA PRO A 133 -19.10 7.51 -26.79
C PRO A 133 -18.78 8.55 -25.70
N ARG A 134 -19.36 9.75 -25.86
CA ARG A 134 -19.19 10.86 -24.91
C ARG A 134 -19.95 10.58 -23.62
N SER A 135 -19.23 10.29 -22.54
CA SER A 135 -19.80 10.33 -21.18
C SER A 135 -19.60 11.72 -20.58
N HIS A 136 -20.70 12.46 -20.39
CA HIS A 136 -20.66 13.79 -19.78
C HIS A 136 -20.22 13.76 -18.31
N GLU A 137 -20.47 12.66 -17.60
CA GLU A 137 -20.06 12.48 -16.21
C GLU A 137 -18.54 12.42 -16.08
N ILE A 138 -17.90 11.51 -16.82
CA ILE A 138 -16.44 11.32 -16.81
C ILE A 138 -15.72 12.59 -17.29
N LEU A 139 -16.24 13.26 -18.33
CA LEU A 139 -15.66 14.51 -18.83
C LEU A 139 -15.76 15.65 -17.81
N ARG A 140 -16.86 15.73 -17.07
CA ARG A 140 -17.03 16.72 -15.99
C ARG A 140 -16.06 16.46 -14.85
N GLU A 141 -15.84 15.21 -14.48
CA GLU A 141 -14.87 14.83 -13.44
C GLU A 141 -13.43 15.12 -13.87
N ALA A 142 -13.04 14.76 -15.10
CA ALA A 142 -11.72 15.07 -15.64
C ALA A 142 -11.49 16.59 -15.70
N TYR A 143 -12.51 17.36 -16.09
CA TYR A 143 -12.47 18.82 -16.08
C TYR A 143 -12.27 19.37 -14.66
N SER A 144 -13.06 18.91 -13.70
CA SER A 144 -12.94 19.28 -12.27
C SER A 144 -11.56 18.96 -11.73
N LEU A 145 -11.01 17.78 -12.04
CA LEU A 145 -9.67 17.37 -11.64
C LEU A 145 -8.60 18.33 -12.19
N SER A 146 -8.65 18.65 -13.49
CA SER A 146 -7.70 19.58 -14.11
C SER A 146 -7.71 20.97 -13.48
N HIS A 147 -8.87 21.47 -13.05
CA HIS A 147 -9.03 22.78 -12.44
C HIS A 147 -8.60 22.84 -10.97
N ARG A 148 -8.48 21.69 -10.30
CA ARG A 148 -7.95 21.60 -8.93
C ARG A 148 -6.43 21.53 -8.90
N LEU A 149 -5.78 21.37 -10.04
CA LEU A 149 -4.33 21.29 -10.16
C LEU A 149 -3.76 22.66 -10.55
N PRO A 150 -2.60 23.08 -10.01
CA PRO A 150 -1.76 22.39 -9.03
C PRO A 150 -2.11 22.73 -7.57
N VAL A 151 -2.29 21.71 -6.72
CA VAL A 151 -2.67 21.85 -5.30
C VAL A 151 -1.54 22.48 -4.45
N MET A 152 -0.28 22.36 -4.88
CA MET A 152 0.91 22.64 -4.08
C MET A 152 1.48 24.07 -4.20
N VAL A 153 0.78 24.99 -4.88
CA VAL A 153 1.34 26.30 -5.26
C VAL A 153 0.84 27.46 -4.40
N THR A 154 -0.04 27.20 -3.43
CA THR A 154 -0.58 28.27 -2.58
C THR A 154 0.47 28.81 -1.60
N ASP A 155 0.43 30.12 -1.32
CA ASP A 155 1.37 30.76 -0.38
C ASP A 155 1.24 30.19 1.04
N ARG A 156 0.02 29.85 1.45
CA ARG A 156 -0.25 29.16 2.72
C ARG A 156 0.46 27.81 2.77
N PHE A 157 0.36 27.01 1.71
CA PHE A 157 1.05 25.72 1.63
C PHE A 157 2.57 25.91 1.76
N ARG A 158 3.16 26.90 1.09
CA ARG A 158 4.60 27.18 1.20
C ARG A 158 4.99 27.51 2.63
N GLN A 159 4.25 28.39 3.30
CA GLN A 159 4.53 28.76 4.69
C GLN A 159 4.45 27.54 5.62
N ASP A 160 3.36 26.77 5.54
CA ASP A 160 3.17 25.57 6.36
C ASP A 160 4.24 24.51 6.07
N PHE A 161 4.63 24.34 4.80
CA PHE A 161 5.71 23.45 4.38
C PHE A 161 7.07 23.87 4.97
N TYR A 162 7.43 25.15 4.91
CA TYR A 162 8.69 25.62 5.48
C TYR A 162 8.70 25.51 7.02
N ASN A 163 7.58 25.79 7.68
CA ASN A 163 7.46 25.58 9.12
C ASN A 163 7.70 24.12 9.48
N GLN A 164 7.07 23.19 8.76
CA GLN A 164 7.29 21.76 8.96
C GLN A 164 8.75 21.35 8.71
N CYS A 165 9.39 21.86 7.65
CA CYS A 165 10.80 21.60 7.38
C CYS A 165 11.71 22.10 8.52
N ASN A 166 11.42 23.28 9.07
CA ASN A 166 12.17 23.85 10.18
C ASN A 166 12.02 22.99 11.44
N ASP A 167 10.81 22.55 11.78
CA ASP A 167 10.55 21.70 12.95
C ASP A 167 11.23 20.34 12.84
N VAL A 168 11.09 19.69 11.68
CA VAL A 168 11.76 18.40 11.40
C VAL A 168 13.27 18.56 11.41
N GLY A 169 13.78 19.63 10.81
CA GLY A 169 15.21 19.96 10.82
C GLY A 169 15.75 20.13 12.24
N LEU A 170 15.07 20.94 13.06
CA LEU A 170 15.45 21.19 14.45
C LEU A 170 15.48 19.90 15.27
N MET A 171 14.42 19.08 15.20
CA MET A 171 14.34 17.81 15.92
C MET A 171 15.42 16.82 15.45
N THR A 172 15.70 16.78 14.16
CA THR A 172 16.75 15.94 13.59
C THR A 172 18.13 16.38 14.08
N TYR A 173 18.41 17.68 14.10
CA TYR A 173 19.67 18.21 14.64
C TYR A 173 19.84 17.88 16.12
N LEU A 174 18.80 18.05 16.94
CA LEU A 174 18.81 17.67 18.36
C LEU A 174 19.09 16.17 18.54
N GLY A 175 18.46 15.31 17.74
CA GLY A 175 18.75 13.87 17.74
C GLY A 175 20.20 13.57 17.34
N THR A 176 20.74 14.31 16.37
CA THR A 176 22.13 14.14 15.89
C THR A 176 23.14 14.56 16.96
N ILE A 177 22.90 15.68 17.64
CA ILE A 177 23.72 16.14 18.77
C ILE A 177 23.67 15.13 19.92
N THR A 178 22.48 14.62 20.26
CA THR A 178 22.28 13.61 21.30
C THR A 178 23.07 12.34 20.99
N LYS A 179 23.00 11.87 19.74
CA LYS A 179 23.79 10.73 19.26
C LYS A 179 25.29 11.02 19.38
N GLY A 180 25.75 12.21 18.97
CA GLY A 180 27.15 12.62 19.11
C GLY A 180 27.64 12.61 20.56
N CYS A 181 26.86 13.13 21.50
CA CYS A 181 27.17 13.06 22.93
C CYS A 181 27.24 11.61 23.44
N ASN A 182 26.33 10.74 22.98
CA ASN A 182 26.36 9.32 23.31
C ASN A 182 27.62 8.62 22.76
N ASP A 183 28.01 8.92 21.52
CA ASP A 183 29.22 8.35 20.91
C ASP A 183 30.49 8.81 21.63
N ILE A 184 30.55 10.07 22.07
CA ILE A 184 31.64 10.58 22.93
C ILE A 184 31.65 9.85 24.28
N ASN A 185 30.49 9.66 24.90
CA ASN A 185 30.40 8.93 26.16
C ASN A 185 30.87 7.47 26.01
N GLN A 186 30.51 6.80 24.91
CA GLN A 186 31.02 5.47 24.60
C GLN A 186 32.54 5.47 24.39
N PHE A 187 33.09 6.50 23.73
CA PHE A 187 34.53 6.65 23.58
C PHE A 187 35.23 6.79 24.93
N VAL A 188 34.73 7.66 25.82
CA VAL A 188 35.28 7.84 27.17
C VAL A 188 35.24 6.53 27.96
N ASN A 189 34.13 5.79 27.88
CA ASN A 189 34.01 4.48 28.53
C ASN A 189 35.06 3.48 28.02
N LYS A 190 35.23 3.38 26.69
CA LYS A 190 36.26 2.52 26.08
C LYS A 190 37.67 2.96 26.45
N PHE A 191 37.92 4.26 26.48
CA PHE A 191 39.20 4.84 26.89
C PHE A 191 39.53 4.47 28.35
N ASN A 192 38.58 4.67 29.27
CA ASN A 192 38.75 4.33 30.67
C ASN A 192 39.05 2.84 30.87
N ILE A 193 38.33 1.94 30.19
CA ILE A 193 38.57 0.49 30.27
C ILE A 193 39.99 0.12 29.80
N LEU A 194 40.49 0.75 28.72
CA LEU A 194 41.82 0.45 28.19
C LEU A 194 42.94 1.00 29.09
N TYR A 195 42.77 2.19 29.64
CA TYR A 195 43.80 2.84 30.47
C TYR A 195 43.80 2.36 31.93
N ASP A 196 42.66 1.92 32.47
CA ASP A 196 42.60 1.34 33.81
C ASP A 196 43.44 0.03 33.90
N ARG A 197 43.52 -0.73 32.79
CA ARG A 197 44.43 -1.88 32.66
C ARG A 197 45.92 -1.52 32.76
N GLN A 198 46.33 -0.32 32.35
CA GLN A 198 47.73 0.13 32.50
C GLN A 198 48.07 0.48 33.96
N GLY A 199 47.10 0.89 34.77
CA GLY A 199 47.26 1.15 36.20
C GLY A 199 47.51 -0.12 37.02
N MET A 200 46.79 -1.22 36.72
CA MET A 200 46.98 -2.52 37.38
C MET A 200 48.35 -3.16 37.07
N GLY A 201 48.85 -3.03 35.83
CA GLY A 201 50.18 -3.54 35.46
C GLY A 201 51.33 -2.83 36.18
N ARG A 202 51.16 -1.55 36.54
CA ARG A 202 52.14 -0.80 37.35
C ARG A 202 52.08 -1.14 38.84
N ARG A 203 50.88 -1.39 39.39
CA ARG A 203 50.73 -1.78 40.82
C ARG A 203 51.30 -3.16 41.14
N MET A 204 51.21 -4.13 40.23
CA MET A 204 51.81 -5.47 40.42
C MET A 204 53.35 -5.43 40.44
N ARG A 205 54.00 -4.46 39.79
CA ARG A 205 55.46 -4.37 39.71
C ARG A 205 56.12 -3.80 40.98
N GLY A 206 55.33 -3.20 41.89
CA GLY A 206 55.80 -2.68 43.18
C GLY A 206 55.59 -3.62 44.37
N LEU A 207 55.06 -4.83 44.15
CA LEU A 207 54.84 -5.86 45.19
C LEU A 207 55.91 -6.95 45.20
N PHE A 208 56.88 -6.88 44.29
CA PHE A 208 58.03 -7.79 44.19
C PHE A 208 59.35 -7.02 44.31
N PHE A 209 59.54 -6.26 45.38
CA PHE A 209 60.83 -5.81 45.89
C PHE A 209 60.73 -5.59 47.41
#